data_AF-A0AA35W699-F1
#
_entry.id   AF-A0AA35W699-F1
#
_cell.length_a   1.000
_cell.length_b   1.000
_cell.length_c   1.000
_cell.angle_alpha   90.00
_cell.angle_beta   90.00
_cell.angle_gamma   90.00
#
_symmetry.space_group_name_H-M   'P 1'
#
loop_
_entity.id
_entity.type
_entity.pdbx_description
1 polymer ?
#
loop_
_entity_poly.entity_id
_entity_poly.type
_entity_poly.pdbx_seq_one_letter_code
_entity_poly.pdbx_strand_id
1 'polypeptide(L)'
;MTSFIKVGKFYELYHMDAVIGVQELGLAFMRGDFAHSGFPEIAFGRYSESLVQKGYKVGRVEQTETPQMMDARCKQMATPTRHDKVVRREICSIVTKGTRTPSFSEGVESESDSAFLLAIKEKVTTPPR
;
A
#
# COMPACT_ATOMS: atom_id res chain seq x y z
N MET A 1 6.15 -7.33 0.74
CA MET A 1 5.55 -5.97 0.72
C MET A 1 4.10 -6.19 1.04
N THR A 2 3.59 -5.52 2.06
CA THR A 2 2.18 -5.64 2.48
C THR A 2 1.36 -4.62 1.71
N SER A 3 0.33 -5.06 1.01
CA SER A 3 -0.48 -4.21 0.14
C SER A 3 -1.78 -3.82 0.84
N PHE A 4 -2.01 -2.52 0.96
CA PHE A 4 -3.29 -1.96 1.40
C PHE A 4 -4.08 -1.58 0.15
N ILE A 5 -5.13 -2.34 -0.15
CA ILE A 5 -5.89 -2.19 -1.39
C ILE A 5 -7.18 -1.44 -1.10
N LYS A 6 -7.34 -0.26 -1.69
CA LYS A 6 -8.55 0.53 -1.49
C LYS A 6 -9.75 -0.11 -2.17
N VAL A 7 -10.80 -0.36 -1.39
CA VAL A 7 -12.10 -0.85 -1.82
C VAL A 7 -13.17 0.06 -1.22
N GLY A 8 -13.60 1.05 -2.00
CA GLY A 8 -14.53 2.07 -1.50
C GLY A 8 -13.89 2.92 -0.41
N LYS A 9 -14.46 2.90 0.80
CA LYS A 9 -13.99 3.67 1.96
C LYS A 9 -13.06 2.89 2.90
N PHE A 10 -12.56 1.74 2.46
CA PHE A 10 -11.73 0.84 3.26
C PHE A 10 -10.43 0.52 2.53
N TYR A 11 -9.38 0.24 3.29
CA TYR A 11 -8.24 -0.52 2.81
C TYR A 11 -8.39 -1.96 3.26
N GLU A 12 -8.32 -2.87 2.29
CA GLU A 12 -8.42 -4.31 2.46
C GLU A 12 -7.05 -4.96 2.25
N LEU A 13 -6.82 -6.04 2.99
CA LEU A 13 -5.64 -6.89 2.93
C LEU A 13 -6.11 -8.31 2.65
N TYR A 14 -5.43 -9.02 1.74
CA TYR A 14 -5.83 -10.37 1.33
C TYR A 14 -4.71 -11.39 1.57
N HIS A 15 -5.12 -12.62 1.84
CA HIS A 15 -4.22 -13.77 2.02
C HIS A 15 -3.11 -13.48 3.04
N MET A 16 -1.84 -13.55 2.63
CA MET A 16 -0.69 -13.33 3.51
C MET A 16 -0.70 -11.93 4.14
N ASP A 17 -1.20 -10.92 3.43
CA ASP A 17 -1.28 -9.56 3.96
C ASP A 17 -2.35 -9.46 5.06
N ALA A 18 -3.45 -10.20 4.92
CA ALA A 18 -4.48 -10.26 5.97
C ALA A 18 -3.94 -10.91 7.25
N VAL A 19 -3.12 -11.96 7.12
CA VAL A 19 -2.46 -12.59 8.28
C VAL A 19 -1.56 -11.60 9.01
N ILE A 20 -0.77 -10.81 8.27
CA ILE A 20 0.03 -9.70 8.83
C ILE A 20 -0.87 -8.67 9.51
N GLY A 21 -1.98 -8.26 8.88
CA GLY A 21 -2.94 -7.33 9.46
C GLY A 21 -3.51 -7.79 10.80
N VAL A 22 -3.85 -9.07 10.92
CA VAL A 22 -4.35 -9.64 12.18
C VAL A 22 -3.25 -9.71 13.24
N GLN A 23 -2.08 -10.25 12.89
CA GLN A 23 -0.99 -10.47 13.84
C GLN A 23 -0.33 -9.16 14.31
N GLU A 24 -0.09 -8.24 13.38
CA GLU A 24 0.72 -7.06 13.65
C GLU A 24 -0.11 -5.83 14.00
N LEU A 25 -1.33 -5.74 13.47
CA LEU A 25 -2.20 -4.56 13.64
C LEU A 25 -3.43 -4.83 14.52
N GLY A 26 -3.64 -6.08 14.94
CA GLY A 26 -4.79 -6.47 15.76
C GLY A 26 -6.12 -6.37 15.01
N LEU A 27 -6.11 -6.47 13.68
CA LEU A 27 -7.33 -6.56 12.88
C LEU A 27 -8.03 -7.90 13.13
N ALA A 28 -9.30 -7.98 12.80
CA ALA A 28 -10.05 -9.24 12.78
C ALA A 28 -10.17 -9.76 11.35
N PHE A 29 -10.16 -11.09 11.19
CA PHE A 29 -10.55 -11.70 9.92
C PHE A 29 -12.03 -11.43 9.66
N MET A 30 -12.35 -11.01 8.44
CA MET A 30 -13.70 -10.92 7.93
C MET A 30 -14.18 -12.31 7.52
N ARG A 31 -15.50 -12.54 7.61
CA ARG A 31 -16.10 -13.82 7.21
C ARG A 31 -15.90 -14.07 5.71
N GLY A 32 -15.39 -15.24 5.36
CA GLY A 32 -15.20 -15.66 3.97
C GLY A 32 -14.34 -16.92 3.87
N ASP A 33 -14.13 -17.39 2.63
CA ASP A 33 -13.40 -18.64 2.35
C ASP A 33 -11.87 -18.47 2.37
N PHE A 34 -11.39 -17.23 2.47
CA PHE A 34 -9.98 -16.90 2.48
C PHE A 34 -9.66 -15.81 3.52
N ALA A 35 -8.39 -15.75 3.92
CA ALA A 35 -7.92 -14.73 4.86
C ALA A 35 -8.11 -13.34 4.26
N HIS A 36 -8.98 -12.56 4.90
CA HIS A 36 -9.34 -11.21 4.50
C HIS A 36 -9.53 -10.36 5.75
N SER A 37 -8.97 -9.16 5.77
CA SER A 37 -9.14 -8.17 6.84
C SER A 37 -9.05 -6.76 6.26
N GLY A 38 -9.50 -5.75 6.99
CA GLY A 38 -9.41 -4.37 6.52
C GLY A 38 -9.71 -3.34 7.59
N PHE A 39 -9.55 -2.08 7.22
CA PHE A 39 -9.80 -0.92 8.09
C PHE A 39 -10.27 0.29 7.29
N PRO A 40 -10.98 1.26 7.91
CA PRO A 40 -11.48 2.44 7.21
C PRO A 40 -10.33 3.35 6.75
N GLU A 41 -10.51 4.04 5.62
CA GLU A 41 -9.51 4.90 4.98
C GLU A 41 -8.83 5.89 5.94
N ILE A 42 -9.60 6.48 6.86
CA ILE A 42 -9.12 7.44 7.85
C ILE A 42 -8.02 6.86 8.77
N ALA A 43 -7.98 5.54 8.94
CA ALA A 43 -7.01 4.86 9.79
C ALA A 43 -5.70 4.49 9.06
N PHE A 44 -5.56 4.83 7.78
CA PHE A 44 -4.38 4.50 6.97
C PHE A 44 -3.07 4.94 7.63
N GLY A 45 -2.97 6.19 8.09
CA GLY A 45 -1.73 6.71 8.66
C GLY A 45 -1.25 5.88 9.86
N ARG A 46 -2.15 5.62 10.82
CA ARG A 46 -1.87 4.80 12.00
C ARG A 46 -1.42 3.38 11.64
N TYR A 47 -2.13 2.69 10.76
CA TYR A 47 -1.85 1.29 10.44
C TYR A 47 -0.61 1.13 9.57
N SER A 48 -0.43 2.01 8.58
CA SER A 48 0.76 2.01 7.73
C SER A 48 2.01 2.33 8.55
N GLU A 49 1.96 3.34 9.41
CA GLU A 49 3.07 3.70 10.29
C GLU A 49 3.47 2.53 11.20
N SER A 50 2.50 1.86 11.82
CA SER A 50 2.77 0.70 12.68
C SER A 50 3.52 -0.41 11.94
N LEU A 51 3.11 -0.75 10.71
CA LEU A 51 3.81 -1.73 9.89
C LEU A 51 5.21 -1.26 9.49
N VAL A 52 5.36 0.00 9.06
CA VAL A 52 6.66 0.52 8.63
C VAL A 52 7.64 0.60 9.81
N GLN A 53 7.18 0.88 11.03
CA GLN A 53 8.01 0.84 12.24
C GLN A 53 8.48 -0.58 12.56
N LYS A 54 7.63 -1.58 12.31
CA LYS A 54 7.98 -3.01 12.42
C LYS A 54 8.86 -3.53 11.27
N GLY A 55 9.29 -2.67 10.35
CA GLY A 55 10.20 -3.01 9.25
C GLY A 55 9.52 -3.53 7.99
N TYR A 56 8.18 -3.55 7.94
CA TYR A 56 7.46 -3.92 6.73
C TYR A 56 7.53 -2.79 5.69
N LYS A 57 7.51 -3.19 4.40
CA LYS A 57 7.31 -2.29 3.27
C LYS A 57 5.82 -2.27 2.93
N VAL A 58 5.20 -1.10 2.94
CA VAL A 58 3.74 -0.93 2.73
C VAL A 58 3.48 -0.34 1.35
N GLY A 59 2.65 -0.99 0.55
CA GLY A 59 2.17 -0.45 -0.73
C GLY A 59 0.74 0.07 -0.58
N ARG A 60 0.51 1.34 -0.95
CA ARG A 60 -0.83 1.94 -0.99
C ARG A 60 -1.38 1.85 -2.40
N VAL A 61 -2.44 1.09 -2.57
CA VAL A 61 -3.16 0.95 -3.86
C VAL A 61 -4.47 1.72 -3.78
N GLU A 62 -4.61 2.76 -4.60
CA GLU A 62 -5.80 3.62 -4.63
C GLU A 62 -6.74 3.23 -5.78
N GLN A 63 -8.00 3.63 -5.66
CA GLN A 63 -8.93 3.67 -6.80
C GLN A 63 -8.70 4.98 -7.57
N THR A 64 -8.16 4.88 -8.79
CA THR A 64 -7.82 6.05 -9.63
C THR A 64 -8.96 6.47 -10.57
N GLU A 65 -10.09 5.77 -10.48
CA GLU A 65 -11.33 6.09 -11.18
C GLU A 65 -12.50 6.01 -10.18
N THR A 66 -13.48 6.89 -10.36
CA THR A 66 -14.79 6.75 -9.69
C THR A 66 -15.67 5.75 -10.45
N PRO A 67 -16.74 5.20 -9.83
CA PRO A 67 -17.72 4.37 -10.55
C PRO A 67 -18.30 5.07 -11.78
N GLN A 68 -18.56 6.39 -11.70
CA GLN A 68 -19.07 7.16 -12.83
C GLN A 68 -18.05 7.26 -13.98
N MET A 69 -16.77 7.41 -13.67
CA MET A 69 -15.69 7.40 -14.67
C MET A 69 -15.54 6.02 -15.32
N MET A 70 -15.61 4.95 -14.53
CA MET A 70 -15.61 3.58 -15.02
C MET A 70 -16.79 3.32 -15.96
N ASP A 71 -18.00 3.75 -15.59
CA ASP A 71 -19.20 3.62 -16.43
C ASP A 71 -19.06 4.37 -17.75
N ALA A 72 -18.53 5.60 -17.71
CA ALA A 72 -18.26 6.40 -18.91
C ALA A 72 -17.24 5.70 -19.82
N ARG A 73 -16.14 5.17 -19.25
CA ARG A 73 -15.15 4.38 -19.97
C ARG A 73 -15.78 3.14 -20.62
N CYS A 74 -16.59 2.38 -19.88
CA CYS A 74 -17.23 1.16 -20.40
C CYS A 74 -18.19 1.46 -21.56
N LYS A 75 -18.91 2.59 -21.52
CA LYS A 75 -19.83 3.01 -22.60
C LYS A 75 -19.11 3.36 -23.90
N GLN A 76 -17.83 3.75 -23.82
CA GLN A 76 -17.01 4.05 -25.00
C GLN A 76 -16.39 2.78 -25.62
N MET A 77 -16.50 1.63 -24.97
CA MET A 77 -15.94 0.37 -25.46
C MET A 77 -16.96 -0.38 -26.31
N ALA A 78 -16.52 -0.92 -27.46
CA ALA A 78 -17.37 -1.73 -28.32
C ALA A 78 -17.86 -3.01 -27.62
N THR A 79 -16.97 -3.66 -26.85
CA THR A 79 -17.28 -4.92 -26.15
C THR A 79 -16.58 -4.96 -24.77
N PRO A 80 -17.17 -4.36 -23.72
CA PRO A 80 -16.57 -4.35 -22.40
C PRO A 80 -16.59 -5.75 -21.76
N THR A 81 -15.46 -6.16 -21.19
CA THR A 81 -15.29 -7.44 -20.48
C THR A 81 -15.63 -7.31 -19.00
N ARG A 82 -15.61 -8.42 -18.27
CA ARG A 82 -15.76 -8.41 -16.80
C ARG A 82 -14.67 -7.61 -16.07
N HIS A 83 -13.47 -7.51 -16.64
CA HIS A 83 -12.35 -6.78 -16.04
C HIS A 83 -12.47 -5.27 -16.27
N ASP A 84 -13.25 -4.84 -17.26
CA ASP A 84 -13.51 -3.41 -17.52
C ASP A 84 -14.57 -2.84 -16.57
N LYS A 85 -15.41 -3.72 -16.01
CA LYS A 85 -16.49 -3.40 -15.06
C LYS A 85 -16.02 -3.26 -13.60
N VAL A 86 -14.74 -3.01 -13.41
CA VAL A 86 -14.18 -2.61 -12.11
C VAL A 86 -13.43 -1.30 -12.26
N VAL A 87 -13.50 -0.46 -11.23
CA VAL A 87 -12.71 0.78 -11.20
C VAL A 87 -11.22 0.45 -11.22
N ARG A 88 -10.45 1.26 -11.93
CA ARG A 88 -8.99 1.12 -12.00
C ARG A 88 -8.35 1.31 -10.62
N ARG A 89 -7.34 0.49 -10.38
CA ARG A 89 -6.53 0.54 -9.17
C ARG A 89 -5.05 0.52 -9.52
N GLU A 90 -4.29 1.38 -8.87
CA GLU A 90 -2.86 1.56 -9.13
C GLU A 90 -2.10 1.75 -7.81
N ILE A 91 -0.84 1.33 -7.78
CA ILE A 91 0.05 1.63 -6.66
C ILE A 91 0.37 3.12 -6.71
N CYS A 92 -0.10 3.88 -5.71
CA CYS A 92 0.13 5.32 -5.62
C CYS A 92 1.30 5.68 -4.70
N SER A 93 1.66 4.82 -3.75
CA SER A 93 2.88 5.00 -2.96
C SER A 93 3.41 3.67 -2.40
N ILE A 94 4.72 3.62 -2.18
CA ILE A 94 5.38 2.56 -1.43
C ILE A 94 6.17 3.22 -0.30
N VAL A 95 5.83 2.86 0.93
CA VAL A 95 6.43 3.43 2.14
C VAL A 95 7.30 2.38 2.82
N THR A 96 8.52 2.79 3.16
CA THR A 96 9.50 1.98 3.88
C THR A 96 10.12 2.83 4.97
N LYS A 97 10.88 2.22 5.90
CA LYS A 97 11.52 2.97 6.99
C LYS A 97 12.44 4.11 6.48
N GLY A 98 13.11 3.92 5.35
CA GLY A 98 14.02 4.92 4.76
C GLY A 98 13.40 5.79 3.67
N THR A 99 12.10 5.67 3.38
CA THR A 99 11.43 6.46 2.33
C THR A 99 10.17 7.16 2.85
N ARG A 100 10.07 7.34 4.18
CA ARG A 100 8.95 8.07 4.77
C ARG A 100 9.06 9.54 4.39
N THR A 101 7.91 10.15 4.14
CA THR A 101 7.82 11.58 3.87
C THR A 101 6.80 12.19 4.81
N PRO A 102 7.05 13.37 5.41
CA PRO A 102 6.04 14.05 6.21
C PRO A 102 4.90 14.49 5.28
N SER A 103 3.91 13.62 5.12
CA SER A 103 2.73 13.83 4.31
C SER A 103 1.49 13.68 5.18
N PHE A 104 0.38 14.34 4.83
CA PHE A 104 -0.85 14.32 5.63
C PHE A 104 -1.39 12.89 5.92
N SER A 105 -1.07 11.93 5.04
CA SER A 105 -1.47 10.53 5.17
C SER A 105 -0.50 9.65 5.95
N GLU A 106 0.73 10.10 6.19
CA GLU A 106 1.76 9.38 6.93
C GLU A 106 1.86 9.99 8.35
N GLY A 107 1.97 9.14 9.38
CA GLY A 107 1.96 9.58 10.77
C GLY A 107 3.01 10.64 11.11
N VAL A 108 2.77 11.39 12.19
CA VAL A 108 3.65 12.47 12.62
C VAL A 108 4.94 11.90 13.22
N GLU A 109 6.09 12.30 12.68
CA GLU A 109 7.41 11.89 13.17
C GLU A 109 7.55 12.15 14.67
N SER A 110 7.87 11.10 15.43
CA SER A 110 8.10 11.17 16.87
C SER A 110 9.58 11.29 17.25
N GLU A 111 10.50 11.20 16.29
CA GLU A 111 11.95 11.22 16.54
C GLU A 111 12.59 12.47 15.94
N SER A 112 13.39 13.16 16.76
CA SER A 112 14.10 14.39 16.37
C SER A 112 15.36 14.12 15.53
N ASP A 113 15.75 12.85 15.38
CA ASP A 113 16.93 12.43 14.64
C ASP A 113 16.61 12.13 13.17
N SER A 114 17.55 12.44 12.28
CA SER A 114 17.39 12.20 10.84
C SER A 114 17.42 10.71 10.50
N ALA A 115 16.47 10.26 9.67
CA ALA A 115 16.49 8.92 9.08
C ALA A 115 17.18 8.94 7.70
N PHE A 116 18.14 8.04 7.47
CA PHE A 116 18.92 7.99 6.23
C PHE A 116 18.61 6.75 5.39
N LEU A 117 18.71 6.91 4.07
CA LEU A 117 18.71 5.82 3.09
C LEU A 117 20.08 5.78 2.40
N LEU A 118 20.79 4.65 2.51
CA LEU A 118 22.13 4.49 1.97
C LEU A 118 22.13 3.63 0.70
N ALA A 119 22.76 4.13 -0.36
CA ALA A 119 23.09 3.36 -1.55
C ALA A 119 24.62 3.17 -1.61
N ILE A 120 25.08 1.90 -1.63
CA ILE A 120 26.50 1.55 -1.65
C ILE A 120 26.89 1.06 -3.05
N LYS A 121 28.02 1.52 -3.58
CA LYS A 121 28.61 1.04 -4.83
C LYS A 121 30.09 0.77 -4.66
N GLU A 122 30.51 -0.45 -4.97
CA GLU A 122 31.92 -0.86 -4.93
C GLU A 122 32.56 -0.89 -6.32
N LYS A 123 33.88 -0.66 -6.37
CA LYS A 123 34.72 -0.79 -7.56
C LYS A 123 36.06 -1.40 -7.16
N VAL A 124 36.38 -2.58 -7.69
CA VAL A 124 37.70 -3.20 -7.52
C VAL A 124 38.69 -2.48 -8.43
N THR A 125 39.74 -1.89 -7.84
CA THR A 125 40.86 -1.32 -8.60
C THR A 125 41.90 -2.40 -8.85
N THR A 126 42.01 -2.86 -10.09
CA THR A 126 43.17 -3.63 -10.54
C THR A 126 44.39 -2.70 -10.59
N PRO A 127 45.52 -3.05 -9.96
CA PRO A 127 46.72 -2.21 -10.01
C PRO A 127 47.25 -2.10 -11.45
N PRO A 128 47.85 -0.97 -11.83
CA PRO A 128 48.48 -0.80 -13.15
C PRO A 128 49.64 -1.79 -13.33
N ARG A 129 49.78 -2.34 -14.55
CA ARG A 129 50.90 -3.22 -14.96
C ARG A 129 52.18 -2.43 -15.16
#